data_AF-A0A831XKZ4-F1
#
_entry.id   AF-A0A831XKZ4-F1
#
_cell.length_a   1.000
_cell.length_b   1.000
_cell.length_c   1.000
_cell.angle_alpha   90.00
_cell.angle_beta   90.00
_cell.angle_gamma   90.00
#
_symmetry.space_group_name_H-M   'P 1'
#
loop_
_entity.id
_entity.type
_entity.pdbx_description
1 polymer ?
#
loop_
_entity_poly.entity_id
_entity_poly.type
_entity_poly.pdbx_seq_one_letter_code
_entity_poly.pdbx_strand_id
1 'polypeptide(L)'
;MNRWSSLLFCAALLLALRAGADDEALTRAMGQPYYAEAIVPTPRDVTRADNHILLVDGPARAQHYTLDMRYDGPSAALARHLLAERIADYTKQVDQPLATASTPTPLTIVLASDPWSKAYAAKTDIAQRIADLPEQGYFLDITPKAIVCIGADNEGVVNAVASLLQLLHIVDGRLVAQCARVFDWPTFTTRYTSEYWIPGADFFDWMMTYKINGFALSYRAMLWEGLSDTNRKGLKAIGDYIKRYQSMHFLVEIHVGGREGPPVDCGAPEDVGKLLDTIRETMALSRADHVMICYDDVSPELQPKEKEHFASPAEAHGHLMDQVHRAVNAQDPDAVVSFCTPFYQG
;
A
#
# COMPACT_ATOMS: atom_id res chain seq x y z
N MET A 1 25.07 13.12 -60.64
CA MET A 1 24.89 13.58 -59.24
C MET A 1 23.71 12.83 -58.64
N ASN A 2 23.98 12.11 -57.55
CA ASN A 2 23.22 10.95 -57.06
C ASN A 2 21.87 11.29 -56.41
N ARG A 3 20.78 10.69 -56.92
CA ARG A 3 19.43 10.69 -56.32
C ARG A 3 19.23 9.61 -55.23
N TRP A 4 20.26 8.83 -54.91
CA TRP A 4 20.20 7.74 -53.93
C TRP A 4 20.55 8.18 -52.50
N SER A 5 21.12 9.38 -52.32
CA SER A 5 21.52 9.90 -50.99
C SER A 5 20.35 10.41 -50.16
N SER A 6 19.22 10.76 -50.79
CA SER A 6 18.11 11.46 -50.14
C SER A 6 17.05 10.49 -49.57
N LEU A 7 16.91 9.28 -50.15
CA LEU A 7 15.99 8.24 -49.66
C LEU A 7 16.56 7.49 -48.44
N LEU A 8 17.88 7.31 -48.36
CA LEU A 8 18.55 6.76 -47.18
C LEU A 8 18.52 7.73 -45.98
N PHE A 9 18.56 9.04 -46.23
CA PHE A 9 18.46 10.04 -45.16
C PHE A 9 17.03 10.13 -44.59
N CYS A 10 15.98 10.05 -45.43
CA CYS A 10 14.60 10.03 -44.94
C CYS A 10 14.22 8.72 -44.24
N ALA A 11 14.75 7.57 -44.66
CA ALA A 11 14.53 6.29 -43.98
C ALA A 11 15.27 6.22 -42.63
N ALA A 12 16.51 6.75 -42.55
CA ALA A 12 17.23 6.87 -41.28
C ALA A 12 16.60 7.90 -40.34
N LEU A 13 16.01 8.98 -40.86
CA LEU A 13 15.27 9.95 -40.06
C LEU A 13 13.91 9.40 -39.59
N LEU A 14 13.21 8.60 -40.38
CA LEU A 14 11.95 7.93 -39.98
C LEU A 14 12.17 6.72 -39.06
N LEU A 15 13.35 6.08 -39.08
CA LEU A 15 13.76 5.08 -38.09
C LEU A 15 14.29 5.73 -36.80
N ALA A 16 14.96 6.89 -36.89
CA ALA A 16 15.34 7.68 -35.72
C ALA A 16 14.13 8.39 -35.07
N LEU A 17 13.10 8.76 -35.84
CA LEU A 17 11.83 9.32 -35.34
C LEU A 17 10.86 8.26 -34.80
N ARG A 18 11.16 6.96 -34.94
CA ARG A 18 10.46 5.86 -34.24
C ARG A 18 11.19 5.36 -32.99
N ALA A 19 12.43 5.81 -32.77
CA ALA A 19 13.22 5.46 -31.58
C ALA A 19 12.90 6.35 -30.36
N GLY A 20 12.20 7.47 -30.57
CA GLY A 20 11.60 8.29 -29.53
C GLY A 20 10.10 8.02 -29.43
N ALA A 21 9.72 6.79 -29.06
CA ALA A 21 8.52 6.68 -28.24
C ALA A 21 8.86 7.43 -26.95
N ASP A 22 8.49 8.71 -26.95
CA ASP A 22 8.73 9.72 -25.94
C ASP A 22 8.82 9.08 -24.54
N ASP A 23 9.99 9.12 -23.90
CA ASP A 23 10.20 8.52 -22.57
C ASP A 23 9.12 8.99 -21.58
N GLU A 24 8.59 10.20 -21.79
CA GLU A 24 7.42 10.73 -21.08
C GLU A 24 6.13 9.94 -21.38
N ALA A 25 5.85 9.58 -22.63
CA ALA A 25 4.73 8.73 -23.01
C ALA A 25 4.85 7.32 -22.41
N LEU A 26 6.05 6.72 -22.44
CA LEU A 26 6.30 5.42 -21.79
C LEU A 26 6.12 5.52 -20.27
N THR A 27 6.66 6.57 -19.65
CA THR A 27 6.50 6.83 -18.22
C THR A 27 5.02 7.03 -17.83
N ARG A 28 4.25 7.77 -18.64
CA ARG A 28 2.80 7.93 -18.43
C ARG A 28 2.06 6.61 -18.55
N ALA A 29 2.40 5.79 -19.55
CA ALA A 29 1.79 4.49 -19.78
C ALA A 29 2.07 3.48 -18.65
N MET A 30 3.23 3.59 -18.00
CA MET A 30 3.56 2.79 -16.81
C MET A 30 2.73 3.16 -15.57
N GLY A 31 2.04 4.30 -15.58
CA GLY A 31 1.25 4.77 -14.44
C GLY A 31 2.07 5.10 -13.20
N GLN A 32 1.39 5.21 -12.06
CA GLN A 32 2.02 5.49 -10.77
C GLN A 32 2.73 4.26 -10.19
N PRO A 33 3.75 4.46 -9.32
CA PRO A 33 4.35 5.74 -8.96
C PRO A 33 5.16 6.33 -10.12
N TYR A 34 5.09 7.65 -10.30
CA TYR A 34 5.94 8.33 -11.28
C TYR A 34 7.32 8.60 -10.68
N TYR A 35 8.36 8.47 -11.49
CA TYR A 35 9.68 8.89 -11.08
C TYR A 35 9.70 10.41 -10.95
N ALA A 36 9.81 10.89 -9.72
CA ALA A 36 9.86 12.31 -9.39
C ALA A 36 11.24 12.73 -8.90
N GLU A 37 12.28 11.95 -9.19
CA GLU A 37 13.60 12.07 -8.56
C GLU A 37 13.50 12.14 -7.02
N ALA A 38 12.45 11.59 -6.43
CA ALA A 38 12.14 11.65 -5.03
C ALA A 38 11.53 10.32 -4.62
N ILE A 39 11.88 9.87 -3.41
CA ILE A 39 11.14 8.79 -2.76
C ILE A 39 10.16 9.49 -1.82
N VAL A 40 8.90 9.08 -1.88
CA VAL A 40 7.81 9.53 -1.03
C VAL A 40 7.24 8.35 -0.23
N PRO A 41 6.98 8.54 1.08
CA PRO A 41 7.45 9.64 1.93
C PRO A 41 8.99 9.78 1.90
N THR A 42 9.51 10.96 2.26
CA THR A 42 10.96 11.24 2.25
C THR A 42 11.69 10.28 3.20
N PRO A 43 12.70 9.53 2.71
CA PRO A 43 13.44 8.60 3.54
C PRO A 43 14.19 9.28 4.69
N ARG A 44 14.39 8.56 5.79
CA ARG A 44 15.23 9.01 6.92
C ARG A 44 16.68 9.26 6.51
N ASP A 45 17.26 8.37 5.71
CA ASP A 45 18.61 8.46 5.19
C ASP A 45 18.65 7.92 3.76
N VAL A 46 19.13 8.74 2.82
CA VAL A 46 19.28 8.38 1.42
C VAL A 46 20.57 8.98 0.86
N THR A 47 21.40 8.14 0.26
CA THR A 47 22.53 8.55 -0.58
C THR A 47 22.25 8.15 -2.01
N ARG A 48 22.44 9.07 -2.96
CA ARG A 48 22.22 8.82 -4.38
C ARG A 48 23.51 8.94 -5.15
N ALA A 49 23.58 8.23 -6.26
CA ALA A 49 24.67 8.33 -7.21
C ALA A 49 24.09 8.52 -8.62
N ASP A 50 24.77 9.26 -9.49
CA ASP A 50 24.26 9.67 -10.82
C ASP A 50 24.09 8.51 -11.81
N ASN A 51 24.60 7.33 -11.47
CA ASN A 51 24.54 6.14 -12.30
C ASN A 51 23.22 5.37 -12.13
N HIS A 52 22.89 4.61 -13.17
CA HIS A 52 21.68 3.81 -13.23
C HIS A 52 22.03 2.33 -13.43
N ILE A 53 21.10 1.47 -13.06
CA ILE A 53 21.14 0.06 -13.41
C ILE A 53 20.03 -0.28 -14.39
N LEU A 54 20.38 -1.04 -15.43
CA LEU A 54 19.45 -1.49 -16.45
C LEU A 54 18.66 -2.70 -15.97
N LEU A 55 17.33 -2.61 -15.99
CA LEU A 55 16.43 -3.73 -15.70
C LEU A 55 15.86 -4.34 -16.96
N VAL A 56 15.40 -3.51 -17.89
CA VAL A 56 14.86 -3.98 -19.17
C VAL A 56 15.34 -3.05 -20.29
N ASP A 57 15.95 -3.62 -21.31
CA ASP A 57 16.27 -2.93 -22.55
C ASP A 57 15.12 -3.15 -23.54
N GLY A 58 14.20 -2.19 -23.63
CA GLY A 58 13.09 -2.22 -24.57
C GLY A 58 13.54 -2.33 -26.03
N PRO A 59 14.46 -1.46 -26.50
CA PRO A 59 15.02 -1.56 -27.85
C PRO A 59 15.64 -2.91 -28.19
N ALA A 60 16.43 -3.49 -27.27
CA ALA A 60 17.06 -4.79 -27.45
C ALA A 60 16.16 -5.97 -27.06
N ARG A 61 14.98 -5.70 -26.48
CA ARG A 61 14.00 -6.67 -25.98
C ARG A 61 14.61 -7.66 -24.99
N ALA A 62 15.39 -7.14 -24.06
CA ALA A 62 16.15 -7.94 -23.12
C ALA A 62 15.82 -7.62 -21.67
N GLN A 63 15.57 -8.64 -20.86
CA GLN A 63 15.48 -8.53 -19.40
C GLN A 63 16.87 -8.70 -18.79
N HIS A 64 17.33 -7.69 -18.05
CA HIS A 64 18.65 -7.58 -17.44
C HIS A 64 18.64 -7.83 -15.93
N TYR A 65 17.61 -8.47 -15.39
CA TYR A 65 17.55 -8.83 -13.98
C TYR A 65 17.05 -10.25 -13.73
N THR A 66 17.45 -10.82 -12.60
CA THR A 66 16.83 -12.01 -12.01
C THR A 66 16.33 -11.68 -10.61
N LEU A 67 15.11 -12.13 -10.31
CA LEU A 67 14.53 -11.98 -8.98
C LEU A 67 14.94 -13.17 -8.10
N ASP A 68 15.63 -12.89 -7.00
CA ASP A 68 15.95 -13.81 -5.92
C ASP A 68 15.17 -13.41 -4.66
N MET A 69 13.97 -13.98 -4.48
CA MET A 69 13.17 -13.78 -3.27
C MET A 69 13.58 -14.81 -2.22
N ARG A 70 14.36 -14.38 -1.23
CA ARG A 70 14.91 -15.23 -0.16
C ARG A 70 14.05 -15.17 1.10
N TYR A 71 12.74 -15.21 0.91
CA TYR A 71 11.75 -15.17 1.97
C TYR A 71 10.42 -15.71 1.43
N ASP A 72 9.72 -16.52 2.21
CA ASP A 72 8.51 -17.24 1.81
C ASP A 72 7.24 -16.80 2.56
N GLY A 73 7.36 -15.86 3.48
CA GLY A 73 6.19 -15.44 4.24
C GLY A 73 5.33 -14.39 3.52
N PRO A 74 4.34 -13.83 4.23
CA PRO A 74 3.08 -13.40 3.61
C PRO A 74 3.22 -12.27 2.59
N SER A 75 4.05 -11.27 2.90
CA SER A 75 4.25 -10.11 2.04
C SER A 75 5.15 -10.41 0.83
N ALA A 76 5.82 -11.57 0.76
CA ALA A 76 6.64 -11.94 -0.38
C ALA A 76 5.79 -12.09 -1.66
N ALA A 77 4.52 -12.49 -1.53
CA ALA A 77 3.58 -12.53 -2.65
C ALA A 77 3.23 -11.11 -3.15
N LEU A 78 3.01 -10.17 -2.23
CA LEU A 78 2.72 -8.77 -2.57
C LEU A 78 3.92 -8.08 -3.20
N ALA A 79 5.12 -8.22 -2.61
CA ALA A 79 6.36 -7.71 -3.17
C ALA A 79 6.60 -8.21 -4.61
N ARG A 80 6.35 -9.50 -4.86
CA ARG A 80 6.39 -10.09 -6.21
C ARG A 80 5.35 -9.47 -7.12
N HIS A 81 4.11 -9.36 -6.66
CA HIS A 81 3.00 -8.80 -7.41
C HIS A 81 3.28 -7.36 -7.85
N LEU A 82 3.64 -6.46 -6.92
CA LEU A 82 3.92 -5.06 -7.21
C LEU A 82 5.09 -4.87 -8.20
N LEU A 83 6.18 -5.64 -8.02
CA LEU A 83 7.29 -5.61 -8.96
C LEU A 83 6.89 -6.16 -10.33
N ALA A 84 6.19 -7.29 -10.38
CA ALA A 84 5.77 -7.92 -11.62
C ALA A 84 4.82 -7.02 -12.40
N GLU A 85 3.82 -6.41 -11.76
CA GLU A 85 2.90 -5.45 -12.41
C GLU A 85 3.66 -4.26 -12.97
N ARG A 86 4.60 -3.67 -12.21
CA ARG A 86 5.39 -2.54 -12.69
C ARG A 86 6.24 -2.87 -13.92
N ILE A 87 6.85 -4.05 -13.94
CA ILE A 87 7.59 -4.55 -15.10
C ILE A 87 6.60 -4.85 -16.24
N ALA A 88 5.47 -5.47 -15.95
CA ALA A 88 4.43 -5.80 -16.93
C ALA A 88 3.92 -4.54 -17.65
N ASP A 89 3.64 -3.47 -16.92
CA ASP A 89 3.17 -2.19 -17.47
C ASP A 89 4.14 -1.57 -18.46
N TYR A 90 5.45 -1.68 -18.19
CA TYR A 90 6.49 -1.32 -19.15
C TYR A 90 6.48 -2.28 -20.36
N THR A 91 6.49 -3.59 -20.12
CA THR A 91 6.60 -4.59 -21.21
C THR A 91 5.39 -4.65 -22.13
N LYS A 92 4.18 -4.25 -21.69
CA LYS A 92 3.00 -4.07 -22.56
C LYS A 92 3.27 -3.08 -23.70
N GLN A 93 4.24 -2.17 -23.53
CA GLN A 93 4.66 -1.21 -24.55
C GLN A 93 5.71 -1.79 -25.52
N VAL A 94 6.28 -2.94 -25.18
CA VAL A 94 7.27 -3.66 -25.98
C VAL A 94 6.54 -4.82 -26.67
N ASP A 95 6.20 -4.65 -27.95
CA ASP A 95 5.27 -5.49 -28.75
C ASP A 95 5.72 -6.96 -28.98
N GLN A 96 6.68 -7.48 -28.19
CA GLN A 96 7.20 -8.85 -28.28
C GLN A 96 7.74 -9.37 -26.93
N PRO A 97 7.83 -10.71 -26.76
CA PRO A 97 8.44 -11.31 -25.57
C PRO A 97 9.89 -10.85 -25.35
N LEU A 98 10.25 -10.61 -24.10
CA LEU A 98 11.63 -10.32 -23.72
C LEU A 98 12.48 -11.60 -23.66
N ALA A 99 13.71 -11.52 -24.15
CA ALA A 99 14.74 -12.53 -23.89
C ALA A 99 15.49 -12.20 -22.59
N THR A 100 15.87 -13.19 -21.80
CA THR A 100 16.77 -12.95 -20.66
C THR A 100 18.18 -12.65 -21.16
N ALA A 101 18.79 -11.58 -20.66
CA ALA A 101 20.18 -11.23 -20.96
C ALA A 101 21.14 -12.33 -20.46
N SER A 102 22.32 -12.44 -21.09
CA SER A 102 23.33 -13.44 -20.72
C SER A 102 23.93 -13.23 -19.33
N THR A 103 23.90 -11.99 -18.83
CA THR A 103 24.45 -11.57 -17.53
C THR A 103 23.44 -10.71 -16.79
N PRO A 104 22.35 -11.31 -16.28
CA PRO A 104 21.32 -10.58 -15.56
C PRO A 104 21.85 -10.12 -14.20
N THR A 105 21.43 -8.93 -13.79
CA THR A 105 21.69 -8.37 -12.47
C THR A 105 20.83 -9.09 -11.42
N PRO A 106 21.41 -9.57 -10.32
CA PRO A 106 20.61 -10.03 -9.19
C PRO A 106 19.81 -8.89 -8.55
N LEU A 107 18.50 -9.10 -8.41
CA LEU A 107 17.59 -8.34 -7.56
C LEU A 107 17.17 -9.27 -6.42
N THR A 108 17.69 -9.03 -5.22
CA THR A 108 17.43 -9.84 -4.04
C THR A 108 16.47 -9.14 -3.09
N ILE A 109 15.42 -9.83 -2.68
CA ILE A 109 14.46 -9.37 -1.66
C ILE A 109 14.49 -10.36 -0.50
N VAL A 110 14.69 -9.86 0.72
CA VAL A 110 15.00 -10.70 1.89
C VAL A 110 14.61 -10.01 3.21
N LEU A 111 14.45 -10.79 4.28
CA LEU A 111 14.34 -10.25 5.64
C LEU A 111 15.70 -9.97 6.28
N ALA A 112 15.76 -9.00 7.18
CA ALA A 112 16.94 -8.68 7.98
C ALA A 112 17.43 -9.88 8.84
N SER A 113 16.50 -10.76 9.24
CA SER A 113 16.80 -11.95 10.04
C SER A 113 17.53 -13.05 9.25
N ASP A 114 17.46 -13.03 7.92
CA ASP A 114 18.00 -14.08 7.04
C ASP A 114 19.55 -14.12 7.09
N PRO A 115 20.18 -15.31 7.08
CA PRO A 115 21.63 -15.43 7.07
C PRO A 115 22.33 -14.76 5.88
N TRP A 116 21.71 -14.74 4.70
CA TRP A 116 22.26 -14.07 3.52
C TRP A 116 22.32 -12.56 3.74
N SER A 117 21.27 -11.97 4.31
CA SER A 117 21.23 -10.54 4.65
C SER A 117 22.39 -10.16 5.58
N LYS A 118 22.63 -10.94 6.63
CA LYS A 118 23.76 -10.74 7.55
C LYS A 118 25.12 -10.83 6.85
N ALA A 119 25.29 -11.81 5.97
CA ALA A 119 26.52 -11.99 5.20
C ALA A 119 26.75 -10.86 4.18
N TYR A 120 25.68 -10.33 3.59
CA TYR A 120 25.74 -9.16 2.74
C TYR A 120 26.11 -7.90 3.55
N ALA A 121 25.44 -7.67 4.67
CA ALA A 121 25.63 -6.51 5.54
C ALA A 121 27.05 -6.42 6.14
N ALA A 122 27.67 -7.56 6.44
CA ALA A 122 29.04 -7.64 6.93
C ALA A 122 30.08 -7.19 5.89
N LYS A 123 29.78 -7.34 4.59
CA LYS A 123 30.69 -6.93 3.50
C LYS A 123 30.59 -5.44 3.17
N THR A 124 29.50 -4.81 3.56
CA THR A 124 29.17 -3.42 3.22
C THR A 124 29.24 -2.48 4.44
N ASP A 125 29.67 -2.98 5.60
CA ASP A 125 29.81 -2.24 6.87
C ASP A 125 28.49 -1.59 7.33
N ILE A 126 27.37 -2.29 7.13
CA ILE A 126 26.02 -1.85 7.54
C ILE A 126 25.34 -2.83 8.49
N ALA A 127 26.05 -3.86 8.95
CA ALA A 127 25.51 -4.94 9.78
C ALA A 127 24.75 -4.42 11.00
N GLN A 128 25.34 -3.46 11.73
CA GLN A 128 24.70 -2.88 12.90
C GLN A 128 23.43 -2.11 12.52
N ARG A 129 23.47 -1.30 11.45
CA ARG A 129 22.32 -0.52 11.00
C ARG A 129 21.14 -1.39 10.56
N ILE A 130 21.41 -2.53 9.92
CA ILE A 130 20.36 -3.50 9.55
C ILE A 130 19.80 -4.19 10.79
N ALA A 131 20.64 -4.54 11.77
CA ALA A 131 20.20 -5.13 13.03
C ALA A 131 19.33 -4.17 13.86
N ASP A 132 19.57 -2.87 13.74
CA ASP A 132 18.86 -1.80 14.47
C ASP A 132 17.64 -1.25 13.70
N LEU A 133 17.26 -1.84 12.56
CA LEU A 133 16.05 -1.39 11.85
C LEU A 133 14.82 -1.59 12.75
N PRO A 134 14.00 -0.55 12.97
CA PRO A 134 12.78 -0.66 13.75
C PRO A 134 11.67 -1.38 12.94
N GLU A 135 10.51 -1.56 13.56
CA GLU A 135 9.30 -2.09 12.91
C GLU A 135 9.02 -1.37 11.58
N GLN A 136 8.70 -2.15 10.55
CA GLN A 136 8.47 -1.70 9.16
C GLN A 136 9.66 -0.98 8.52
N GLY A 137 10.80 -0.96 9.20
CA GLY A 137 12.05 -0.39 8.71
C GLY A 137 12.64 -1.25 7.60
N TYR A 138 13.40 -0.60 6.73
CA TYR A 138 14.02 -1.29 5.61
C TYR A 138 15.33 -0.64 5.16
N PHE A 139 16.06 -1.42 4.38
CA PHE A 139 17.25 -1.04 3.66
C PHE A 139 17.10 -1.37 2.17
N LEU A 140 17.48 -0.44 1.31
CA LEU A 140 17.54 -0.61 -0.14
C LEU A 140 18.93 -0.21 -0.64
N ASP A 141 19.62 -1.11 -1.34
CA ASP A 141 20.88 -0.81 -2.05
C ASP A 141 20.70 -1.10 -3.53
N ILE A 142 20.90 -0.09 -4.36
CA ILE A 142 20.94 -0.19 -5.81
C ILE A 142 22.34 0.22 -6.24
N THR A 143 23.09 -0.75 -6.75
CA THR A 143 24.45 -0.57 -7.27
C THR A 143 24.49 -1.00 -8.74
N PRO A 144 25.55 -0.68 -9.50
CA PRO A 144 25.72 -1.23 -10.85
C PRO A 144 25.72 -2.76 -10.96
N LYS A 145 25.86 -3.48 -9.83
CA LYS A 145 26.05 -4.94 -9.82
C LYS A 145 24.86 -5.70 -9.24
N ALA A 146 24.03 -5.05 -8.44
CA ALA A 146 22.96 -5.71 -7.70
C ALA A 146 21.93 -4.69 -7.19
N ILE A 147 20.71 -5.18 -7.01
CA ILE A 147 19.64 -4.54 -6.24
C ILE A 147 19.36 -5.41 -5.03
N VAL A 148 19.32 -4.81 -3.84
CA VAL A 148 19.09 -5.54 -2.58
C VAL A 148 18.03 -4.79 -1.76
N CYS A 149 16.93 -5.47 -1.47
CA CYS A 149 15.84 -5.00 -0.60
C CYS A 149 15.83 -5.84 0.67
N ILE A 150 16.03 -5.22 1.83
CA ILE A 150 16.06 -5.88 3.14
C ILE A 150 15.00 -5.24 4.03
N GLY A 151 13.97 -6.00 4.41
CA GLY A 151 12.97 -5.53 5.39
C GLY A 151 13.26 -6.02 6.79
N ALA A 152 13.01 -5.20 7.81
CA ALA A 152 13.03 -5.63 9.22
C ALA A 152 11.97 -6.73 9.49
N ASP A 153 10.82 -6.60 8.84
CA ASP A 153 9.66 -7.50 8.91
C ASP A 153 8.93 -7.55 7.56
N ASN A 154 7.71 -8.10 7.55
CA ASN A 154 6.87 -8.22 6.36
C ASN A 154 6.59 -6.89 5.67
N GLU A 155 6.25 -5.88 6.45
CA GLU A 155 5.88 -4.57 5.95
C GLU A 155 7.12 -3.79 5.51
N GLY A 156 8.25 -3.97 6.21
CA GLY A 156 9.55 -3.47 5.78
C GLY A 156 9.96 -3.98 4.40
N VAL A 157 9.67 -5.25 4.06
CA VAL A 157 9.90 -5.78 2.71
C VAL A 157 9.05 -5.05 1.67
N VAL A 158 7.76 -4.81 1.95
CA VAL A 158 6.87 -4.07 1.06
C VAL A 158 7.38 -2.64 0.88
N ASN A 159 7.78 -1.98 1.96
CA ASN A 159 8.33 -0.63 1.94
C ASN A 159 9.62 -0.52 1.12
N ALA A 160 10.51 -1.51 1.20
CA ALA A 160 11.73 -1.57 0.40
C ALA A 160 11.41 -1.67 -1.10
N VAL A 161 10.48 -2.55 -1.46
CA VAL A 161 10.03 -2.69 -2.85
C VAL A 161 9.34 -1.42 -3.31
N ALA A 162 8.45 -0.82 -2.52
CA ALA A 162 7.79 0.43 -2.84
C ALA A 162 8.80 1.55 -3.19
N SER A 163 9.87 1.69 -2.40
CA SER A 163 10.96 2.63 -2.72
C SER A 163 11.73 2.28 -3.99
N LEU A 164 11.98 0.99 -4.24
CA LEU A 164 12.57 0.56 -5.52
C LEU A 164 11.68 0.97 -6.70
N LEU A 165 10.37 0.72 -6.63
CA LEU A 165 9.42 1.04 -7.71
C LEU A 165 9.39 2.54 -8.02
N GLN A 166 9.53 3.40 -7.00
CA GLN A 166 9.60 4.85 -7.16
C GLN A 166 10.91 5.34 -7.78
N LEU A 167 11.98 4.53 -7.75
CA LEU A 167 13.26 4.82 -8.41
C LEU A 167 13.34 4.29 -9.85
N LEU A 168 12.33 3.54 -10.29
CA LEU A 168 12.25 3.03 -11.67
C LEU A 168 11.77 4.11 -12.63
N HIS A 169 12.50 4.30 -13.72
CA HIS A 169 12.18 5.28 -14.74
C HIS A 169 12.72 4.87 -16.11
N ILE A 170 12.31 5.63 -17.14
CA ILE A 170 12.70 5.38 -18.51
C ILE A 170 13.85 6.32 -18.91
N VAL A 171 14.88 5.74 -19.53
CA VAL A 171 15.97 6.46 -20.18
C VAL A 171 16.24 5.81 -21.53
N ASP A 172 16.09 6.58 -22.61
CA ASP A 172 16.29 6.11 -24.00
C ASP A 172 15.46 4.85 -24.31
N GLY A 173 14.20 4.85 -23.89
CA GLY A 173 13.29 3.71 -24.04
C GLY A 173 13.63 2.49 -23.17
N ARG A 174 14.58 2.58 -22.23
CA ARG A 174 14.98 1.50 -21.32
C ARG A 174 14.44 1.71 -19.92
N LEU A 175 13.97 0.65 -19.27
CA LEU A 175 13.61 0.69 -17.86
C LEU A 175 14.86 0.53 -17.00
N VAL A 176 15.18 1.58 -16.25
CA VAL A 176 16.34 1.65 -15.37
C VAL A 176 15.92 1.96 -13.93
N ALA A 177 16.80 1.69 -12.97
CA ALA A 177 16.68 2.17 -11.59
C ALA A 177 17.84 3.10 -11.23
N GLN A 178 17.55 4.23 -10.57
CA GLN A 178 18.60 5.10 -10.02
C GLN A 178 19.40 4.38 -8.94
N CYS A 179 20.74 4.44 -9.02
CA CYS A 179 21.58 3.92 -7.94
C CYS A 179 21.40 4.76 -6.68
N ALA A 180 21.07 4.08 -5.59
CA ALA A 180 20.78 4.70 -4.31
C ALA A 180 21.03 3.72 -3.18
N ARG A 181 21.32 4.26 -2.01
CA ARG A 181 21.34 3.56 -0.73
C ARG A 181 20.37 4.24 0.21
N VAL A 182 19.41 3.49 0.73
CA VAL A 182 18.32 4.00 1.56
C VAL A 182 18.25 3.21 2.85
N PHE A 183 18.15 3.92 3.98
CA PHE A 183 17.69 3.38 5.26
C PHE A 183 16.50 4.20 5.70
N ASP A 184 15.39 3.53 5.99
CA ASP A 184 14.15 4.25 6.22
C ASP A 184 13.16 3.43 7.04
N TRP A 185 12.28 4.15 7.73
CA TRP A 185 11.25 3.59 8.59
C TRP A 185 10.20 4.67 8.92
N PRO A 186 8.93 4.28 9.11
CA PRO A 186 7.89 5.23 9.41
C PRO A 186 8.01 5.80 10.83
N THR A 187 7.48 7.01 11.05
CA THR A 187 7.21 7.50 12.42
C THR A 187 6.01 6.76 13.03
N PHE A 188 4.98 6.56 12.21
CA PHE A 188 3.72 5.92 12.60
C PHE A 188 3.57 4.62 11.83
N THR A 189 3.48 3.50 12.53
CA THR A 189 3.39 2.15 11.95
C THR A 189 2.04 1.88 11.29
N THR A 190 1.00 2.64 11.63
CA THR A 190 -0.30 2.59 10.96
C THR A 190 -0.58 3.92 10.25
N ARG A 191 -0.85 3.86 8.95
CA ARG A 191 -1.02 5.04 8.09
C ARG A 191 -2.25 4.86 7.22
N TYR A 192 -3.35 5.51 7.59
CA TYR A 192 -4.62 5.39 6.89
C TYR A 192 -4.76 6.37 5.74
N THR A 193 -5.39 5.92 4.66
CA THR A 193 -6.16 6.76 3.74
C THR A 193 -7.62 6.34 3.80
N SER A 194 -8.54 7.21 3.39
CA SER A 194 -9.98 6.94 3.43
C SER A 194 -10.64 7.23 2.10
N GLU A 195 -11.68 6.48 1.77
CA GLU A 195 -12.60 6.80 0.66
C GLU A 195 -14.06 6.57 1.05
N TYR A 196 -14.98 7.17 0.29
CA TYR A 196 -16.44 7.05 0.48
C TYR A 196 -17.07 5.85 -0.24
N TRP A 197 -16.24 5.04 -0.91
CA TRP A 197 -16.65 3.81 -1.58
C TRP A 197 -15.64 2.70 -1.27
N ILE A 198 -16.02 1.45 -1.54
CA ILE A 198 -15.10 0.32 -1.41
C ILE A 198 -14.28 0.20 -2.70
N PRO A 199 -12.97 0.52 -2.69
CA PRO A 199 -12.17 0.50 -3.90
C PRO A 199 -11.74 -0.94 -4.27
N GLY A 200 -11.19 -1.09 -5.47
CA GLY A 200 -10.61 -2.34 -5.96
C GLY A 200 -9.19 -2.59 -5.43
N ALA A 201 -8.66 -3.77 -5.74
CA ALA A 201 -7.31 -4.17 -5.33
C ALA A 201 -6.20 -3.27 -5.89
N ASP A 202 -6.43 -2.67 -7.05
CA ASP A 202 -5.58 -1.67 -7.70
C ASP A 202 -5.35 -0.42 -6.84
N PHE A 203 -6.36 0.01 -6.09
CA PHE A 203 -6.19 1.10 -5.11
C PHE A 203 -5.33 0.67 -3.92
N PHE A 204 -5.50 -0.57 -3.44
CA PHE A 204 -4.67 -1.09 -2.35
C PHE A 204 -3.22 -1.27 -2.79
N ASP A 205 -2.98 -1.76 -4.00
CA ASP A 205 -1.65 -1.83 -4.60
C ASP A 205 -1.02 -0.43 -4.66
N TRP A 206 -1.78 0.56 -5.14
CA TRP A 206 -1.36 1.97 -5.14
C TRP A 206 -0.96 2.44 -3.75
N MET A 207 -1.80 2.23 -2.72
CA MET A 207 -1.49 2.60 -1.33
C MET A 207 -0.15 2.02 -0.88
N MET A 208 0.10 0.74 -1.16
CA MET A 208 1.35 0.06 -0.78
C MET A 208 2.57 0.67 -1.49
N THR A 209 2.43 1.13 -2.74
CA THR A 209 3.54 1.83 -3.43
C THR A 209 3.91 3.17 -2.79
N TYR A 210 3.01 3.77 -2.00
CA TYR A 210 3.26 4.97 -1.20
C TYR A 210 3.43 4.67 0.29
N LYS A 211 3.60 3.40 0.65
CA LYS A 211 3.79 2.92 2.03
C LYS A 211 2.59 3.27 2.93
N ILE A 212 1.41 3.49 2.37
CA ILE A 212 0.16 3.67 3.10
C ILE A 212 -0.38 2.27 3.38
N ASN A 213 -0.35 1.84 4.64
CA ASN A 213 -0.67 0.47 5.03
C ASN A 213 -2.00 0.37 5.79
N GLY A 214 -2.89 1.35 5.64
CA GLY A 214 -4.20 1.34 6.27
C GLY A 214 -5.27 1.91 5.33
N PHE A 215 -6.41 1.24 5.24
CA PHE A 215 -7.59 1.77 4.57
C PHE A 215 -8.71 1.99 5.57
N ALA A 216 -9.32 3.18 5.57
CA ALA A 216 -10.48 3.53 6.36
C ALA A 216 -11.71 3.63 5.45
N LEU A 217 -12.76 2.88 5.75
CA LEU A 217 -14.01 2.92 5.02
C LEU A 217 -15.04 3.76 5.76
N SER A 218 -15.54 4.81 5.09
CA SER A 218 -16.37 5.86 5.69
C SER A 218 -17.84 5.87 5.24
N TYR A 219 -18.61 6.67 5.97
CA TYR A 219 -20.06 6.87 6.20
C TYR A 219 -21.16 6.57 5.15
N ARG A 220 -20.88 6.07 3.94
CA ARG A 220 -21.95 5.68 2.99
C ARG A 220 -22.01 4.19 2.71
N ALA A 221 -20.95 3.48 3.02
CA ALA A 221 -20.89 2.04 2.85
C ALA A 221 -21.36 1.28 4.10
N MET A 222 -21.48 1.93 5.27
CA MET A 222 -21.62 1.23 6.55
C MET A 222 -22.79 1.81 7.35
N LEU A 223 -23.94 1.14 7.32
CA LEU A 223 -25.07 1.43 8.20
C LEU A 223 -25.00 0.55 9.43
N TRP A 224 -25.22 1.12 10.62
CA TRP A 224 -25.19 0.37 11.87
C TRP A 224 -26.29 -0.70 11.95
N GLU A 225 -27.40 -0.49 11.24
CA GLU A 225 -28.56 -1.40 11.22
C GLU A 225 -28.31 -2.70 10.45
N GLY A 226 -27.25 -2.76 9.64
CA GLY A 226 -26.90 -3.94 8.86
C GLY A 226 -26.19 -3.64 7.54
N LEU A 227 -25.57 -4.67 6.98
CA LEU A 227 -24.87 -4.60 5.70
C LEU A 227 -25.80 -4.90 4.51
N SER A 228 -25.62 -4.17 3.41
CA SER A 228 -26.17 -4.57 2.11
C SER A 228 -25.31 -5.63 1.43
N ASP A 229 -25.84 -6.32 0.41
CA ASP A 229 -25.07 -7.30 -0.36
C ASP A 229 -23.84 -6.69 -1.06
N THR A 230 -23.96 -5.43 -1.50
CA THR A 230 -22.83 -4.67 -2.05
C THR A 230 -21.74 -4.48 -1.00
N ASN A 231 -22.11 -4.13 0.24
CA ASN A 231 -21.15 -3.97 1.32
C ASN A 231 -20.47 -5.31 1.64
N ARG A 232 -21.25 -6.40 1.75
CA ARG A 232 -20.70 -7.73 2.02
C ARG A 232 -19.67 -8.14 0.97
N LYS A 233 -19.97 -7.94 -0.32
CA LYS A 233 -19.05 -8.25 -1.42
C LYS A 233 -17.76 -7.42 -1.34
N GLY A 234 -17.88 -6.12 -1.10
CA GLY A 234 -16.71 -5.24 -1.00
C GLY A 234 -15.84 -5.52 0.23
N LEU A 235 -16.46 -5.69 1.41
CA LEU A 235 -15.78 -6.06 2.65
C LEU A 235 -15.06 -7.40 2.51
N LYS A 236 -15.69 -8.37 1.86
CA LYS A 236 -15.03 -9.65 1.55
C LYS A 236 -13.81 -9.46 0.66
N ALA A 237 -13.86 -8.58 -0.34
CA ALA A 237 -12.71 -8.31 -1.20
C ALA A 237 -11.54 -7.69 -0.42
N ILE A 238 -11.82 -6.78 0.51
CA ILE A 238 -10.82 -6.24 1.45
C ILE A 238 -10.21 -7.36 2.30
N GLY A 239 -11.05 -8.18 2.93
CA GLY A 239 -10.59 -9.29 3.77
C GLY A 239 -9.79 -10.35 3.02
N ASP A 240 -10.16 -10.63 1.76
CA ASP A 240 -9.41 -11.53 0.88
C ASP A 240 -8.03 -10.94 0.55
N TYR A 241 -7.92 -9.62 0.31
CA TYR A 241 -6.65 -8.94 0.07
C TYR A 241 -5.74 -9.01 1.31
N ILE A 242 -6.25 -8.62 2.49
CA ILE A 242 -5.52 -8.69 3.77
C ILE A 242 -5.10 -10.12 4.07
N LYS A 243 -5.99 -11.10 3.87
CA LYS A 243 -5.66 -12.51 4.08
C LYS A 243 -4.55 -13.00 3.14
N ARG A 244 -4.59 -12.58 1.88
CA ARG A 244 -3.64 -13.03 0.85
C ARG A 244 -2.23 -12.51 1.11
N TYR A 245 -2.11 -11.26 1.54
CA TYR A 245 -0.80 -10.60 1.65
C TYR A 245 -0.33 -10.39 3.09
N GLN A 246 -1.23 -10.52 4.08
CA GLN A 246 -1.04 -10.16 5.48
C GLN A 246 -0.29 -8.83 5.64
N SER A 247 -0.78 -7.87 4.86
CA SER A 247 -0.39 -6.48 4.82
C SER A 247 -1.70 -5.69 4.69
N MET A 248 -1.66 -4.41 5.05
CA MET A 248 -2.82 -3.52 5.20
C MET A 248 -3.66 -3.75 6.48
N HIS A 249 -3.82 -2.67 7.24
CA HIS A 249 -4.79 -2.49 8.31
C HIS A 249 -6.14 -2.03 7.74
N PHE A 250 -7.24 -2.38 8.40
CA PHE A 250 -8.56 -1.96 7.94
C PHE A 250 -9.38 -1.37 9.09
N LEU A 251 -9.73 -0.09 8.91
CA LEU A 251 -10.56 0.67 9.82
C LEU A 251 -11.97 0.77 9.23
N VAL A 252 -12.96 0.28 9.98
CA VAL A 252 -14.37 0.52 9.67
C VAL A 252 -14.90 1.68 10.51
N GLU A 253 -15.44 2.69 9.85
CA GLU A 253 -16.14 3.80 10.50
C GLU A 253 -17.65 3.55 10.44
N ILE A 254 -18.32 3.58 11.60
CA ILE A 254 -19.76 3.38 11.70
C ILE A 254 -20.38 4.62 12.33
N HIS A 255 -21.17 5.35 11.55
CA HIS A 255 -21.89 6.51 12.03
C HIS A 255 -23.17 6.09 12.75
N VAL A 256 -23.29 6.55 13.99
CA VAL A 256 -24.40 6.22 14.89
C VAL A 256 -25.18 7.45 15.35
N GLY A 257 -24.70 8.65 15.00
CA GLY A 257 -25.30 9.93 15.40
C GLY A 257 -26.55 10.36 14.62
N GLY A 258 -26.95 9.63 13.57
CA GLY A 258 -28.18 9.92 12.81
C GLY A 258 -28.03 10.82 11.59
N ARG A 259 -26.82 10.97 11.04
CA ARG A 259 -26.55 11.76 9.82
C ARG A 259 -27.17 11.15 8.56
N GLU A 260 -27.11 9.83 8.43
CA GLU A 260 -27.51 9.07 7.22
C GLU A 260 -28.62 8.04 7.51
N GLY A 261 -29.30 8.18 8.66
CA GLY A 261 -30.30 7.23 9.17
C GLY A 261 -30.77 7.60 10.57
N PRO A 262 -31.60 6.78 11.23
CA PRO A 262 -31.90 6.98 12.64
C PRO A 262 -30.62 6.89 13.48
N PRO A 263 -30.47 7.73 14.52
CA PRO A 263 -29.40 7.56 15.49
C PRO A 263 -29.58 6.23 16.22
N VAL A 264 -28.48 5.64 16.71
CA VAL A 264 -28.55 4.53 17.66
C VAL A 264 -29.07 5.07 18.98
N ASP A 265 -30.15 4.49 19.49
CA ASP A 265 -30.60 4.71 20.87
C ASP A 265 -29.95 3.66 21.76
N CYS A 266 -28.91 4.01 22.51
CA CYS A 266 -28.19 3.02 23.32
C CYS A 266 -28.98 2.56 24.56
N GLY A 267 -30.13 3.18 24.85
CA GLY A 267 -31.12 2.71 25.82
C GLY A 267 -32.06 1.63 25.24
N ALA A 268 -32.04 1.40 23.92
CA ALA A 268 -32.83 0.38 23.23
C ALA A 268 -31.96 -0.86 22.94
N PRO A 269 -32.16 -2.00 23.63
CA PRO A 269 -31.33 -3.19 23.45
C PRO A 269 -31.32 -3.74 22.02
N GLU A 270 -32.41 -3.56 21.27
CA GLU A 270 -32.53 -3.96 19.88
C GLU A 270 -31.59 -3.20 18.95
N ASP A 271 -31.39 -1.90 19.18
CA ASP A 271 -30.55 -1.05 18.33
C ASP A 271 -29.07 -1.33 18.61
N VAL A 272 -28.71 -1.44 19.89
CA VAL A 272 -27.38 -1.89 20.30
C VAL A 272 -27.10 -3.29 19.73
N GLY A 273 -28.06 -4.21 19.81
CA GLY A 273 -27.94 -5.56 19.25
C GLY A 273 -27.58 -5.55 17.76
N LYS A 274 -28.32 -4.78 16.95
CA LYS A 274 -28.04 -4.63 15.51
C LYS A 274 -26.66 -4.05 15.23
N LEU A 275 -26.27 -2.98 15.95
CA LEU A 275 -24.94 -2.38 15.80
C LEU A 275 -23.84 -3.43 16.06
N LEU A 276 -23.94 -4.16 17.17
CA LEU A 276 -22.94 -5.16 17.54
C LEU A 276 -22.89 -6.31 16.53
N ASP A 277 -24.03 -6.74 15.98
CA ASP A 277 -24.08 -7.76 14.93
C ASP A 277 -23.44 -7.26 13.62
N THR A 278 -23.71 -6.02 13.23
CA THR A 278 -23.06 -5.38 12.07
C THR A 278 -21.54 -5.29 12.23
N ILE A 279 -21.05 -4.91 13.42
CA ILE A 279 -19.62 -4.87 13.73
C ILE A 279 -19.00 -6.26 13.56
N ARG A 280 -19.61 -7.29 14.17
CA ARG A 280 -19.13 -8.68 14.08
C ARG A 280 -19.10 -9.18 12.65
N GLU A 281 -20.17 -8.95 11.88
CA GLU A 281 -20.24 -9.35 10.48
C GLU A 281 -19.14 -8.64 9.66
N THR A 282 -18.94 -7.34 9.90
CA THR A 282 -17.90 -6.56 9.21
C THR A 282 -16.51 -7.08 9.50
N MET A 283 -16.16 -7.30 10.78
CA MET A 283 -14.87 -7.86 11.17
C MET A 283 -14.65 -9.25 10.56
N ALA A 284 -15.68 -10.11 10.56
CA ALA A 284 -15.59 -11.44 9.98
C ALA A 284 -15.34 -11.44 8.46
N LEU A 285 -15.93 -10.49 7.72
CA LEU A 285 -15.79 -10.40 6.27
C LEU A 285 -14.48 -9.74 5.84
N SER A 286 -14.11 -8.64 6.51
CA SER A 286 -13.03 -7.74 6.10
C SER A 286 -11.74 -7.91 6.88
N ARG A 287 -11.77 -8.61 8.02
CA ARG A 287 -10.68 -8.65 8.99
C ARG A 287 -10.32 -7.27 9.53
N ALA A 288 -11.31 -6.40 9.70
CA ALA A 288 -11.12 -5.11 10.36
C ALA A 288 -10.41 -5.30 11.70
N ASP A 289 -9.28 -4.64 11.85
CA ASP A 289 -8.47 -4.59 13.08
C ASP A 289 -8.66 -3.26 13.80
N HIS A 290 -9.49 -2.38 13.26
CA HIS A 290 -9.85 -1.11 13.88
C HIS A 290 -11.33 -0.80 13.62
N VAL A 291 -12.09 -0.55 14.68
CA VAL A 291 -13.49 -0.13 14.63
C VAL A 291 -13.61 1.27 15.22
N MET A 292 -14.13 2.22 14.44
CA MET A 292 -14.41 3.58 14.88
C MET A 292 -15.92 3.81 14.94
N ILE A 293 -16.40 4.30 16.08
CA ILE A 293 -17.78 4.77 16.24
C ILE A 293 -17.82 6.28 16.08
N CYS A 294 -18.65 6.75 15.16
CA CYS A 294 -18.69 8.13 14.73
C CYS A 294 -19.98 8.86 15.17
N TYR A 295 -19.80 9.92 15.94
CA TYR A 295 -20.83 10.85 16.43
C TYR A 295 -20.60 12.30 15.99
N ASP A 296 -19.68 12.52 15.06
CA ASP A 296 -19.46 13.82 14.42
C ASP A 296 -20.67 14.30 13.62
N ASP A 297 -20.69 15.60 13.34
CA ASP A 297 -21.70 16.30 12.53
C ASP A 297 -23.13 16.32 13.10
N VAL A 298 -23.32 15.90 14.35
CA VAL A 298 -24.61 15.97 15.05
C VAL A 298 -24.50 16.64 16.42
N SER A 299 -25.56 17.32 16.83
CA SER A 299 -25.66 17.84 18.20
C SER A 299 -25.82 16.67 19.16
N PRO A 300 -25.02 16.58 20.24
CA PRO A 300 -25.18 15.51 21.21
C PRO A 300 -26.48 15.70 21.99
N GLU A 301 -27.48 14.87 21.69
CA GLU A 301 -28.76 14.82 22.37
C GLU A 301 -29.09 13.38 22.78
N LEU A 302 -29.70 13.20 23.96
CA LEU A 302 -30.19 11.90 24.39
C LEU A 302 -31.37 11.47 23.53
N GLN A 303 -31.31 10.23 23.04
CA GLN A 303 -32.41 9.55 22.38
C GLN A 303 -33.55 9.22 23.38
N PRO A 304 -34.76 8.89 22.90
CA PRO A 304 -35.92 8.69 23.77
C PRO A 304 -35.70 7.66 24.89
N LYS A 305 -35.11 6.49 24.61
CA LYS A 305 -34.83 5.46 25.63
C LYS A 305 -33.60 5.76 26.46
N GLU A 306 -32.60 6.40 25.87
CA GLU A 306 -31.46 6.94 26.63
C GLU A 306 -31.89 7.87 27.78
N LYS A 307 -32.92 8.70 27.61
CA LYS A 307 -33.46 9.58 28.68
C LYS A 307 -33.99 8.82 29.90
N GLU A 308 -34.34 7.56 29.76
CA GLU A 308 -34.80 6.71 30.85
C GLU A 308 -33.63 6.20 31.72
N HIS A 309 -32.40 6.25 31.21
CA HIS A 309 -31.24 5.55 31.79
C HIS A 309 -30.03 6.45 32.07
N PHE A 310 -29.87 7.55 31.33
CA PHE A 310 -28.66 8.38 31.38
C PHE A 310 -28.98 9.84 31.67
N ALA A 311 -28.09 10.50 32.41
CA ALA A 311 -28.23 11.91 32.76
C ALA A 311 -27.66 12.85 31.68
N SER A 312 -26.80 12.35 30.79
CA SER A 312 -26.15 13.16 29.75
C SER A 312 -25.77 12.33 28.51
N PRO A 313 -25.67 12.95 27.31
CA PRO A 313 -25.22 12.27 26.10
C PRO A 313 -23.83 11.61 26.26
N ALA A 314 -22.93 12.25 27.01
CA ALA A 314 -21.60 11.69 27.27
C ALA A 314 -21.65 10.35 28.03
N GLU A 315 -22.59 10.22 28.98
CA GLU A 315 -22.82 8.97 29.72
C GLU A 315 -23.38 7.88 28.81
N ALA A 316 -24.35 8.23 27.96
CA ALA A 316 -24.92 7.32 26.95
C ALA A 316 -23.84 6.83 25.96
N HIS A 317 -23.03 7.74 25.40
CA HIS A 317 -21.94 7.39 24.48
C HIS A 317 -20.90 6.50 25.18
N GLY A 318 -20.52 6.81 26.43
CA GLY A 318 -19.59 5.98 27.20
C GLY A 318 -20.14 4.57 27.44
N HIS A 319 -21.43 4.45 27.74
CA HIS A 319 -22.11 3.17 27.88
C HIS A 319 -22.11 2.36 26.58
N LEU A 320 -22.40 3.00 25.43
CA LEU A 320 -22.34 2.34 24.13
C LEU A 320 -20.91 1.87 23.81
N MET A 321 -19.91 2.71 24.05
CA MET A 321 -18.52 2.40 23.75
C MET A 321 -17.98 1.23 24.58
N ASP A 322 -18.39 1.06 25.84
CA ASP A 322 -18.03 -0.12 26.64
C ASP A 322 -18.59 -1.41 26.02
N GLN A 323 -19.83 -1.38 25.52
CA GLN A 323 -20.44 -2.53 24.84
C GLN A 323 -19.75 -2.84 23.51
N VAL A 324 -19.43 -1.83 22.71
CA VAL A 324 -18.68 -1.97 21.46
C VAL A 324 -17.29 -2.54 21.74
N HIS A 325 -16.57 -1.98 22.71
CA HIS A 325 -15.24 -2.46 23.10
C HIS A 325 -15.27 -3.93 23.52
N ARG A 326 -16.21 -4.34 24.37
CA ARG A 326 -16.37 -5.75 24.76
C ARG A 326 -16.66 -6.65 23.56
N ALA A 327 -17.51 -6.21 22.62
CA ALA A 327 -17.85 -6.98 21.45
C ALA A 327 -16.68 -7.15 20.47
N VAL A 328 -15.92 -6.08 20.22
CA VAL A 328 -14.72 -6.08 19.37
C VAL A 328 -13.62 -6.94 19.99
N ASN A 329 -13.29 -6.71 21.26
CA ASN A 329 -12.26 -7.46 22.00
C ASN A 329 -12.59 -8.96 22.13
N ALA A 330 -13.87 -9.34 22.09
CA ALA A 330 -14.29 -10.74 22.06
C ALA A 330 -14.05 -11.42 20.69
N GLN A 331 -13.99 -10.65 19.59
CA GLN A 331 -13.66 -11.16 18.26
C GLN A 331 -12.14 -11.16 18.04
N ASP A 332 -11.49 -10.06 18.40
CA ASP A 332 -10.05 -9.88 18.27
C ASP A 332 -9.54 -8.97 19.40
N PRO A 333 -8.77 -9.49 20.37
CA PRO A 333 -8.27 -8.70 21.49
C PRO A 333 -7.18 -7.69 21.11
N ASP A 334 -6.58 -7.83 19.92
CA ASP A 334 -5.59 -6.89 19.41
C ASP A 334 -6.23 -5.77 18.56
N ALA A 335 -7.53 -5.87 18.26
CA ALA A 335 -8.25 -4.86 17.50
C ALA A 335 -8.46 -3.58 18.31
N VAL A 336 -8.33 -2.44 17.62
CA VAL A 336 -8.49 -1.10 18.21
C VAL A 336 -9.94 -0.64 18.12
N VAL A 337 -10.43 -0.03 19.20
CA VAL A 337 -11.70 0.69 19.20
C VAL A 337 -11.45 2.17 19.41
N SER A 338 -11.96 3.01 18.51
CA SER A 338 -11.85 4.47 18.58
C SER A 338 -13.23 5.14 18.49
N PHE A 339 -13.24 6.41 18.88
CA PHE A 339 -14.45 7.22 18.98
C PHE A 339 -14.21 8.58 18.32
N CYS A 340 -14.98 8.87 17.26
CA CYS A 340 -15.04 10.21 16.70
C CYS A 340 -16.12 11.01 17.45
N THR A 341 -15.68 11.87 18.37
CA THR A 341 -16.56 12.69 19.20
C THR A 341 -17.33 13.71 18.35
N PRO A 342 -18.47 14.24 18.82
CA PRO A 342 -19.14 15.38 18.19
C PRO A 342 -18.26 16.64 18.04
N PHE A 343 -17.23 16.80 18.89
CA PHE A 343 -16.35 17.96 18.93
C PHE A 343 -14.87 17.55 18.86
N TYR A 344 -14.32 17.45 17.64
CA TYR A 344 -12.93 17.01 17.41
C TYR A 344 -12.00 18.15 16.91
N GLN A 345 -12.52 19.38 16.80
CA GLN A 345 -11.76 20.57 16.36
C GLN A 345 -11.14 21.36 17.53
N GLY A 346 -10.82 20.68 18.64
CA GLY A 346 -10.44 21.28 19.93
C GLY A 346 -9.16 22.10 19.95
#